data_AF-A0A3D3RGA4-F1
#
_entry.id   AF-A0A3D3RGA4-F1
#
_cell.length_a   1.000
_cell.length_b   1.000
_cell.length_c   1.000
_cell.angle_alpha   90.00
_cell.angle_beta   90.00
_cell.angle_gamma   90.00
#
_symmetry.space_group_name_H-M   'P 1'
#
loop_
_entity.id
_entity.type
_entity.pdbx_description
1 polymer ?
#
loop_
_entity_poly.entity_id
_entity_poly.type
_entity_poly.pdbx_seq_one_letter_code
_entity_poly.pdbx_strand_id
1 'polypeptide(L)'
;MCVFLIAGCGRSASPPKAVAPMSPEENALDIVTAIYKISADVKKKVPQDWEDLENYASSLQDPARQDALDAIRKIKDLNYKVTWGIDSMVLKEKNASAKEYVLFESPDGHLKSTYGGTILKEDPEEGKEEVELEKVESDEKKTDTATAR
;
A
#
# COMPACT_ATOMS: atom_id res chain seq x y z
N MET A 1 8.96 -57.20 20.64
CA MET A 1 8.95 -55.75 20.94
C MET A 1 8.21 -55.07 19.81
N CYS A 2 6.94 -54.70 20.04
CA CYS A 2 6.03 -54.19 19.02
C CYS A 2 6.28 -52.71 18.78
N VAL A 3 6.65 -52.33 17.55
CA VAL A 3 6.71 -50.93 17.15
C VAL A 3 5.44 -50.63 16.35
N PHE A 4 4.47 -50.02 17.03
CA PHE A 4 3.32 -49.37 16.39
C PHE A 4 3.80 -48.03 15.82
N LEU A 5 3.98 -47.95 14.49
CA LEU A 5 4.13 -46.67 13.81
C LEU A 5 2.75 -46.15 13.44
N ILE A 6 2.33 -45.15 14.21
CA ILE A 6 1.19 -44.29 13.94
C ILE A 6 1.50 -43.52 12.65
N ALA A 7 1.03 -44.01 11.51
CA ALA A 7 0.92 -43.21 10.30
C ALA A 7 -0.31 -42.31 10.47
N GLY A 8 -0.12 -41.24 11.25
CA GLY A 8 -1.11 -40.19 11.40
C GLY A 8 -1.40 -39.53 10.06
N CYS A 9 -2.69 -39.28 9.80
CA CYS A 9 -3.18 -38.44 8.73
C CYS A 9 -2.52 -37.05 8.82
N GLY A 10 -1.41 -36.86 8.10
CA GLY A 10 -0.89 -35.55 7.80
C GLY A 10 -1.84 -34.88 6.81
N ARG A 11 -2.73 -34.04 7.33
CA ARG A 11 -3.47 -33.05 6.53
C ARG A 11 -2.48 -32.43 5.56
N SER A 12 -2.67 -32.64 4.25
CA SER A 12 -2.00 -31.86 3.22
C SER A 12 -2.35 -30.39 3.47
N ALA A 13 -1.46 -29.68 4.16
CA ALA A 13 -1.40 -28.24 4.02
C ALA A 13 -1.03 -28.03 2.56
N SER A 14 -1.97 -27.49 1.78
CA SER A 14 -1.67 -27.05 0.41
C SER A 14 -0.40 -26.22 0.46
N PRO A 15 0.57 -26.47 -0.44
CA PRO A 15 1.77 -25.66 -0.47
C PRO A 15 1.34 -24.19 -0.51
N PRO A 16 1.99 -23.30 0.26
CA PRO A 16 1.68 -21.87 0.21
C PRO A 16 1.69 -21.47 -1.27
N LYS A 17 0.61 -20.84 -1.75
CA LYS A 17 0.55 -20.29 -3.10
C LYS A 17 1.84 -19.48 -3.28
N ALA A 18 2.71 -19.94 -4.16
CA ALA A 18 3.93 -19.22 -4.50
C ALA A 18 3.47 -17.83 -4.94
N VAL A 19 3.87 -16.80 -4.20
CA VAL A 19 3.55 -15.41 -4.55
C VAL A 19 4.12 -15.22 -5.95
N ALA A 20 3.26 -14.85 -6.90
CA ALA A 20 3.68 -14.63 -8.27
C ALA A 20 4.84 -13.62 -8.28
N PRO A 21 5.88 -13.83 -9.09
CA PRO A 21 6.98 -12.88 -9.20
C PRO A 21 6.42 -11.50 -9.56
N MET A 22 6.90 -10.47 -8.87
CA MET A 22 6.48 -9.09 -9.08
C MET A 22 6.78 -8.68 -10.53
N SER A 23 5.82 -8.04 -11.19
CA SER A 23 6.00 -7.55 -12.56
C SER A 23 7.00 -6.38 -12.60
N PRO A 24 7.61 -6.09 -13.77
CA PRO A 24 8.54 -4.98 -13.90
C PRO A 24 7.93 -3.60 -13.61
N GLU A 25 6.62 -3.43 -13.72
CA GLU A 25 5.93 -2.17 -13.39
C GLU A 25 5.71 -2.05 -11.88
N GLU A 26 5.25 -3.12 -11.25
CA GLU A 26 5.12 -3.19 -9.80
C GLU A 26 6.45 -2.99 -9.08
N ASN A 27 7.55 -3.54 -9.62
CA ASN A 27 8.88 -3.31 -9.06
C ASN A 27 9.32 -1.85 -9.18
N ALA A 28 9.02 -1.19 -10.31
CA ALA A 28 9.31 0.24 -10.45
C ALA A 28 8.46 1.08 -9.48
N LEU A 29 7.20 0.72 -9.33
CA LEU A 29 6.27 1.36 -8.40
C LEU A 29 6.73 1.21 -6.95
N ASP A 30 7.20 0.02 -6.55
CA ASP A 30 7.76 -0.24 -5.22
C ASP A 30 8.99 0.65 -4.94
N ILE A 31 9.93 0.69 -5.88
CA ILE A 31 11.16 1.50 -5.78
C ILE A 31 10.83 2.99 -5.64
N VAL A 32 9.97 3.53 -6.51
CA VAL A 32 9.59 4.95 -6.49
C VAL A 32 8.89 5.31 -5.18
N THR A 33 7.98 4.46 -4.70
CA THR A 33 7.32 4.66 -3.41
C THR A 33 8.29 4.60 -2.24
N ALA A 34 9.24 3.67 -2.26
CA ALA A 34 10.28 3.59 -1.23
C ALA A 34 11.13 4.86 -1.18
N ILE A 35 11.52 5.39 -2.34
CA ILE A 35 12.30 6.63 -2.45
C ILE A 35 11.51 7.83 -1.92
N TYR A 36 10.23 7.95 -2.30
CA TYR A 36 9.35 9.00 -1.78
C TYR A 36 9.32 8.96 -0.25
N LYS A 37 9.06 7.77 0.30
CA LYS A 37 8.95 7.56 1.75
C LYS A 37 10.25 7.84 2.48
N ILE A 38 11.39 7.40 1.97
CA ILE A 38 12.69 7.68 2.59
C ILE A 38 12.97 9.19 2.57
N SER A 39 12.65 9.87 1.48
CA SER A 39 12.79 11.34 1.38
C SER A 39 11.94 12.05 2.44
N ALA A 40 10.66 11.67 2.56
CA ALA A 40 9.76 12.25 3.54
C ALA A 40 10.12 11.89 5.00
N ASP A 41 10.34 10.61 5.30
CA ASP A 41 10.48 10.12 6.68
C ASP A 41 11.90 10.24 7.24
N VAL A 42 12.91 9.94 6.42
CA VAL A 42 14.31 9.89 6.88
C VAL A 42 15.01 11.21 6.62
N LYS A 43 14.82 11.80 5.43
CA LYS A 43 15.45 13.09 5.09
C LYS A 43 14.64 14.30 5.55
N LYS A 44 13.40 14.11 6.01
CA LYS A 44 12.48 15.18 6.41
C LYS A 44 12.24 16.20 5.29
N LYS A 45 12.35 15.75 4.03
CA LYS A 45 12.10 16.56 2.84
C LYS A 45 11.03 15.85 2.01
N VAL A 46 9.79 16.28 2.17
CA VAL A 46 8.65 15.71 1.45
C VAL A 46 8.73 16.12 -0.03
N PRO A 47 8.81 15.16 -0.97
CA PRO A 47 8.86 15.47 -2.40
C PRO A 47 7.61 16.22 -2.87
N GLN A 48 7.80 17.30 -3.63
CA GLN A 48 6.71 18.10 -4.20
C GLN A 48 6.46 17.79 -5.68
N ASP A 49 7.45 17.19 -6.34
CA ASP A 49 7.42 16.90 -7.76
C ASP A 49 8.41 15.76 -8.11
N TRP A 50 8.48 15.45 -9.40
CA TRP A 50 9.42 14.47 -9.94
C TRP A 50 10.88 14.88 -9.78
N GLU A 51 11.18 16.17 -9.87
CA GLU A 51 12.56 16.68 -9.80
C GLU A 51 13.14 16.43 -8.40
N ASP A 52 12.33 16.58 -7.35
CA ASP A 52 12.72 16.22 -5.98
C ASP A 52 13.10 14.74 -5.85
N LEU A 53 12.33 13.83 -6.46
CA LEU A 53 12.63 12.39 -6.46
C LEU A 53 13.87 12.07 -7.29
N GLU A 54 14.04 12.69 -8.46
CA GLU A 54 15.20 12.51 -9.34
C GLU A 54 16.49 13.02 -8.69
N ASN A 55 16.40 14.17 -7.99
CA ASN A 55 17.49 14.73 -7.21
C ASN A 55 17.91 13.79 -6.07
N TYR A 56 16.92 13.21 -5.36
CA TYR A 56 17.21 12.23 -4.33
C TYR A 56 17.83 10.95 -4.92
N ALA A 57 17.22 10.39 -5.97
CA ALA A 57 17.72 9.20 -6.66
C ALA A 57 19.17 9.39 -7.14
N SER A 58 19.47 10.56 -7.70
CA SER A 58 20.82 10.93 -8.17
C SER A 58 21.85 11.01 -7.04
N SER A 59 21.42 11.23 -5.80
CA SER A 59 22.29 11.26 -4.61
C SER A 59 22.68 9.88 -4.08
N LEU A 60 22.04 8.81 -4.57
CA LEU A 60 22.35 7.44 -4.18
C LEU A 60 23.66 6.95 -4.82
N GLN A 61 24.22 5.88 -4.26
CA GLN A 61 25.37 5.19 -4.84
C GLN A 61 24.90 4.14 -5.86
N ASP A 62 25.75 3.81 -6.82
CA ASP A 62 25.47 2.69 -7.74
C ASP A 62 25.51 1.36 -6.97
N PRO A 63 24.64 0.38 -7.33
CA PRO A 63 23.68 0.41 -8.45
C PRO A 63 22.34 1.09 -8.13
N ALA A 64 22.03 1.37 -6.86
CA ALA A 64 20.73 1.87 -6.43
C ALA A 64 20.31 3.18 -7.11
N ARG A 65 21.27 4.04 -7.45
CA ARG A 65 21.02 5.25 -8.25
C ARG A 65 20.41 4.95 -9.62
N GLN A 66 20.96 3.97 -10.35
CA GLN A 66 20.48 3.62 -11.68
C GLN A 66 19.07 3.01 -11.59
N ASP A 67 18.88 2.06 -10.67
CA ASP A 67 17.58 1.42 -10.46
C ASP A 67 16.49 2.45 -10.09
N ALA A 68 16.83 3.41 -9.23
CA ALA A 68 15.95 4.48 -8.82
C ALA A 68 15.55 5.40 -9.98
N LEU A 69 16.52 5.85 -10.78
CA LEU A 69 16.26 6.73 -11.92
C LEU A 69 15.47 6.02 -13.02
N ASP A 70 15.77 4.76 -13.29
CA ASP A 70 15.04 3.96 -14.28
C ASP A 70 13.59 3.71 -13.82
N ALA A 71 13.37 3.43 -12.53
CA ALA A 71 12.04 3.28 -11.97
C ALA A 71 11.23 4.58 -12.07
N ILE A 72 11.82 5.73 -11.70
CA ILE A 72 11.18 7.05 -11.83
C ILE A 72 10.80 7.32 -13.30
N ARG A 73 11.74 7.10 -14.23
CA ARG A 73 11.47 7.30 -15.66
C ARG A 73 10.31 6.44 -16.13
N LYS A 74 10.29 5.17 -15.75
CA LYS A 74 9.22 4.25 -16.12
C LYS A 74 7.85 4.69 -15.62
N ILE A 75 7.74 5.08 -14.35
CA ILE A 75 6.45 5.54 -13.78
C ILE A 75 6.00 6.87 -14.42
N LYS A 76 6.95 7.76 -14.76
CA LYS A 76 6.66 8.99 -15.54
C LYS A 76 6.14 8.67 -16.94
N ASP A 77 6.81 7.77 -17.66
CA ASP A 77 6.44 7.37 -19.02
C ASP A 77 5.05 6.71 -19.07
N LEU A 78 4.65 6.03 -17.98
CA LEU A 78 3.34 5.41 -17.81
C LEU A 78 2.25 6.40 -17.35
N ASN A 79 2.57 7.68 -17.15
CA ASN A 79 1.62 8.74 -16.76
C ASN A 79 0.84 8.44 -15.48
N TYR A 80 1.52 7.90 -14.45
CA TYR A 80 0.90 7.72 -13.15
C TYR A 80 0.44 9.06 -12.57
N LYS A 81 -0.74 9.04 -11.94
CA LYS A 81 -1.20 10.14 -11.10
C LYS A 81 -0.46 10.07 -9.77
N VAL A 82 0.14 11.19 -9.37
CA VAL A 82 0.93 11.27 -8.14
C VAL A 82 0.36 12.29 -7.19
N THR A 83 0.29 11.91 -5.92
CA THR A 83 -0.08 12.81 -4.84
C THR A 83 1.18 13.27 -4.11
N TRP A 84 1.49 14.56 -4.24
CA TRP A 84 2.69 15.18 -3.69
C TRP A 84 2.46 15.81 -2.32
N GLY A 85 3.56 16.13 -1.61
CA GLY A 85 3.51 17.00 -0.44
C GLY A 85 2.89 16.40 0.82
N ILE A 86 2.81 15.07 0.90
CA ILE A 86 2.23 14.39 2.07
C ILE A 86 3.28 14.22 3.17
N ASP A 87 3.06 14.92 4.28
CA ASP A 87 3.88 14.85 5.49
C ASP A 87 3.42 13.72 6.42
N SER A 88 4.37 12.92 6.94
CA SER A 88 4.04 11.81 7.85
C SER A 88 3.50 12.24 9.21
N MET A 89 3.76 13.46 9.67
CA MET A 89 3.11 14.03 10.86
C MET A 89 1.63 14.32 10.59
N VAL A 90 1.28 14.89 9.44
CA VAL A 90 -0.12 15.15 9.04
C VAL A 90 -0.88 13.83 8.91
N LEU A 91 -0.24 12.78 8.39
CA LEU A 91 -0.84 11.45 8.31
C LEU A 91 -1.04 10.82 9.71
N LYS A 92 -0.11 11.03 10.64
CA LYS A 92 -0.23 10.53 12.03
C LYS A 92 -1.34 11.23 12.81
N GLU A 93 -1.49 12.55 12.64
CA GLU A 93 -2.52 13.34 13.33
C GLU A 93 -3.94 12.95 12.91
N LYS A 94 -4.12 12.53 11.65
CA LYS A 94 -5.45 12.19 11.14
C LYS A 94 -6.00 10.85 11.65
N ASN A 95 -5.19 9.99 12.28
CA ASN A 95 -5.57 8.68 12.87
C ASN A 95 -6.40 7.72 11.97
N ALA A 96 -6.72 8.12 10.74
CA ALA A 96 -7.15 7.29 9.64
C ALA A 96 -5.91 6.63 9.04
N SER A 97 -6.10 5.51 8.34
CA SER A 97 -5.08 4.62 7.80
C SER A 97 -4.03 5.34 6.93
N ALA A 98 -3.06 5.99 7.57
CA ALA A 98 -1.91 6.62 6.93
C ALA A 98 -1.20 5.68 5.95
N LYS A 99 -1.29 4.36 6.20
CA LYS A 99 -0.76 3.30 5.37
C LYS A 99 -1.57 3.03 4.09
N GLU A 100 -2.82 3.45 4.01
CA GLU A 100 -3.70 3.27 2.83
C GLU A 100 -3.73 4.52 1.95
N TYR A 101 -3.12 5.63 2.37
CA TYR A 101 -3.06 6.83 1.57
C TYR A 101 -2.31 6.57 0.25
N VAL A 102 -2.99 6.73 -0.89
CA VAL A 102 -2.43 6.43 -2.21
C VAL A 102 -1.50 7.56 -2.67
N LEU A 103 -0.25 7.20 -2.95
CA LEU A 103 0.76 8.09 -3.49
C LEU A 103 0.81 8.07 -5.01
N PHE A 104 0.75 6.87 -5.57
CA PHE A 104 0.88 6.63 -7.00
C PHE A 104 -0.30 5.78 -7.45
N GLU A 105 -0.99 6.22 -8.49
CA GLU A 105 -2.16 5.54 -9.08
C GLU A 105 -1.93 5.44 -10.59
N SER A 106 -1.97 4.22 -11.12
CA SER A 106 -1.84 3.96 -12.55
C SER A 106 -3.01 4.62 -13.30
N PRO A 107 -2.83 5.00 -14.58
CA PRO A 107 -3.88 5.69 -15.35
C PRO A 107 -5.16 4.85 -15.54
N ASP A 108 -5.03 3.53 -15.48
CA ASP A 108 -6.14 2.56 -15.54
C ASP A 108 -6.69 2.19 -14.16
N GLY A 109 -6.09 2.69 -13.07
CA GLY A 109 -6.51 2.43 -11.69
C GLY A 109 -6.09 1.07 -11.12
N HIS A 110 -5.64 0.13 -11.95
CA HIS A 110 -5.35 -1.25 -11.56
C HIS A 110 -4.17 -1.41 -10.60
N LEU A 111 -3.23 -0.47 -10.60
CA LEU A 111 -2.07 -0.49 -9.72
C LEU A 111 -2.00 0.81 -8.90
N LYS A 112 -2.08 0.66 -7.58
CA LYS A 112 -1.94 1.76 -6.64
C LYS A 112 -0.83 1.46 -5.66
N SER A 113 -0.03 2.46 -5.31
CA SER A 113 0.95 2.36 -4.24
C SER A 113 0.63 3.32 -3.13
N THR A 114 0.63 2.81 -1.90
CA THR A 114 0.29 3.58 -0.72
C THR A 114 1.52 4.11 0.00
N TYR A 115 1.35 5.12 0.85
CA TYR A 115 2.40 5.61 1.76
C TYR A 115 2.91 4.52 2.70
N GLY A 116 2.09 3.49 2.97
CA GLY A 116 2.51 2.30 3.69
C GLY A 116 3.65 1.52 3.02
N GLY A 117 3.84 1.70 1.70
CA GLY A 117 4.68 0.84 0.86
C GLY A 117 3.93 -0.41 0.39
N THR A 118 2.60 -0.36 0.33
CA THR A 118 1.78 -1.48 -0.15
C THR A 118 1.35 -1.21 -1.57
N ILE A 119 1.51 -2.20 -2.45
CA ILE A 119 0.96 -2.20 -3.79
C ILE A 119 -0.40 -2.89 -3.76
N LEU A 120 -1.44 -2.15 -4.13
CA LEU A 120 -2.80 -2.64 -4.30
C LEU A 120 -2.99 -2.96 -5.78
N LYS A 121 -3.59 -4.13 -6.04
CA LYS A 121 -3.95 -4.58 -7.38
C LYS A 121 -5.46 -4.69 -7.46
N GLU A 122 -6.09 -4.00 -8.40
CA GLU A 122 -7.48 -4.29 -8.76
C GLU A 122 -7.44 -5.29 -9.93
N ASP A 123 -7.97 -6.50 -9.71
CA ASP A 123 -8.09 -7.49 -10.77
C ASP A 123 -8.96 -6.91 -11.91
N PRO A 124 -8.56 -7.06 -13.19
CA PRO A 124 -9.34 -6.57 -14.32
C PRO A 124 -10.71 -7.26 -14.49
N GLU A 125 -11.04 -8.25 -13.65
CA GLU A 125 -12.34 -8.95 -13.63
C GLU A 125 -13.26 -8.59 -12.44
N GLU A 126 -13.01 -7.55 -11.67
CA GLU A 126 -13.94 -7.10 -10.61
C GLU A 126 -14.61 -5.75 -10.91
N GLY A 127 -15.11 -5.62 -12.13
CA GLY A 127 -16.28 -4.77 -12.37
C GLY A 127 -17.53 -5.47 -11.86
N LYS A 128 -17.83 -5.31 -10.55
CA LYS A 128 -19.17 -5.34 -9.89
C LYS A 128 -19.03 -5.79 -8.43
N GLU A 129 -19.01 -4.83 -7.52
CA GLU A 129 -19.88 -4.90 -6.34
C GLU A 129 -20.18 -3.45 -5.93
N GLU A 130 -21.39 -3.00 -6.29
CA GLU A 130 -22.04 -1.86 -5.65
C GLU A 130 -22.01 -2.13 -4.15
N VAL A 131 -21.19 -1.39 -3.42
CA VAL A 131 -21.36 -1.27 -1.97
C VAL A 131 -22.59 -0.41 -1.77
N GLU A 132 -23.75 -1.05 -1.80
CA GLU A 132 -25.00 -0.51 -1.27
C GLU A 132 -24.73 -0.14 0.18
N LEU A 133 -24.64 1.17 0.45
CA LEU A 133 -24.55 1.72 1.79
C LEU A 133 -25.84 1.36 2.52
N GLU A 134 -25.86 0.19 3.18
CA GLU A 134 -26.89 -0.13 4.16
C GLU A 134 -26.82 0.92 5.27
N LYS A 135 -27.81 1.79 5.19
CA LYS A 135 -28.16 2.83 6.12
C LYS A 135 -28.44 2.18 7.47
N VAL A 136 -27.45 2.12 8.35
CA VAL A 136 -27.70 1.76 9.76
C VAL A 136 -28.40 2.94 10.42
N GLU A 137 -29.73 2.85 10.38
CA GLU A 137 -30.65 3.70 11.11
C GLU A 137 -30.30 3.68 12.60
N SER A 138 -30.21 4.88 13.16
CA SER A 138 -29.76 5.15 14.51
C SER A 138 -30.78 4.66 15.53
N ASP A 139 -30.48 3.60 16.28
CA ASP A 139 -31.22 3.28 17.50
C ASP A 139 -30.68 4.14 18.66
N GLU A 140 -31.16 5.37 18.69
CA GLU A 140 -30.97 6.31 19.78
C GLU A 140 -32.00 5.99 20.87
N LYS A 141 -31.62 5.29 21.95
CA LYS A 141 -32.41 5.32 23.18
C LYS A 141 -31.57 5.30 24.46
N LYS A 142 -31.15 6.53 24.82
CA LYS A 142 -31.02 7.13 26.16
C LYS A 142 -31.01 6.20 27.38
N THR A 143 -29.88 6.25 28.10
CA THR A 143 -29.80 6.23 29.57
C THR A 143 -30.69 7.31 30.20
N ASP A 144 -31.40 7.00 31.29
CA ASP A 144 -31.23 7.67 32.60
C ASP A 144 -31.98 6.93 33.73
N THR A 145 -31.62 7.29 34.96
CA THR A 145 -31.78 6.57 36.23
C THR A 145 -32.97 7.11 37.05
N ALA A 146 -33.42 6.30 38.02
CA ALA A 146 -33.98 6.68 39.34
C ALA A 146 -35.47 7.05 39.55
N THR A 147 -36.03 6.41 40.59
CA THR A 147 -36.93 6.94 41.66
C THR A 147 -38.43 6.56 41.70
N ALA A 148 -38.75 5.91 42.83
CA ALA A 148 -39.97 5.87 43.68
C ALA A 148 -41.32 5.36 43.16
N ARG A 149 -41.80 4.27 43.78
CA ARG A 149 -42.88 4.31 44.78
C ARG A 149 -42.85 3.06 45.66
#